data_AF-A0A3R8QKF4-F1
#
_entry.id   AF-A0A3R8QKF4-F1
#
_cell.length_a   1.000
_cell.length_b   1.000
_cell.length_c   1.000
_cell.angle_alpha   90.00
_cell.angle_beta   90.00
_cell.angle_gamma   90.00
#
_symmetry.space_group_name_H-M   'P 1'
#
loop_
_entity.id
_entity.type
_entity.pdbx_description
1 polymer ?
#
loop_
_entity_poly.entity_id
_entity_poly.type
_entity_poly.pdbx_seq_one_letter_code
_entity_poly.pdbx_strand_id
1 'polypeptide(L)'
;MAAILTVILTTAAVTAAGGAVDAGGVDPAAGTAAVVDGATGTGTAGDAVGEPGPAPAQDRPAQDTPVRTGCDEPLAGLPRPLDVAGPGGPADGRGVRVTVIDTGAAAPGVTGDRDDCRLHGTAVAGVVSTVAPGAALTSRRHGPPDAPGSGPVTDLAATISRAVDEGAQIITLSLIACTGPGPAPGADPALRDALQRAAAADVLVVAAAGNTGQCPGDAPPVPASLPDDDAPGLVTVGAVEPRVRHGRGRDLDAGRHPAPYSLTGAWVDVYAPGGPVSALHDVPGRAEPVVVVGDPHPFTGTSFAAPVVTGTAALVRQVLPRATAPQVRRILLGTSSPPPYPVVDPRRAVDEALALRDALWARPPEDPVDALTRLMDQRDRQRFQAAGTLPAAVDVPVRRERRRDYRIPVVLSALVVAGVCAGTVRRARSAVSSPPSGRTAMTLHGTSVGSPSPSAASSSADPARNRTPASLTTYSPRSVTSAADPRGVRR
;
A
#
# COMPACT_ATOMS: atom_id res chain seq x y z
N MET A 1 -39.18 19.70 -62.18
CA MET A 1 -40.31 20.64 -62.33
C MET A 1 -40.54 21.30 -60.99
N ALA A 2 -40.46 22.63 -61.01
CA ALA A 2 -40.99 23.62 -60.07
C ALA A 2 -41.14 23.29 -58.56
N ALA A 3 -40.34 24.06 -57.81
CA ALA A 3 -40.59 24.64 -56.49
C ALA A 3 -40.43 23.72 -55.26
N ILE A 4 -39.38 23.76 -54.41
CA ILE A 4 -38.21 24.65 -54.24
C ILE A 4 -38.45 26.12 -54.64
N LEU A 5 -39.29 26.81 -53.87
CA LEU A 5 -39.18 28.26 -53.72
C LEU A 5 -40.01 28.69 -52.49
N THR A 6 -39.38 29.49 -51.62
CA THR A 6 -40.02 30.41 -50.64
C THR A 6 -40.74 29.74 -49.46
N VAL A 7 -40.37 29.93 -48.19
CA VAL A 7 -39.87 31.14 -47.52
C VAL A 7 -39.00 30.76 -46.31
N ILE A 8 -37.70 31.04 -46.43
CA ILE A 8 -36.86 31.53 -45.32
C ILE A 8 -37.41 32.91 -44.93
N LEU A 9 -37.34 33.26 -43.63
CA LEU A 9 -37.81 34.49 -42.95
C LEU A 9 -39.21 34.33 -42.33
N THR A 10 -39.32 33.92 -41.08
CA THR A 10 -39.21 34.77 -39.87
C THR A 10 -39.48 33.78 -38.71
N THR A 11 -38.83 33.78 -37.55
CA THR A 11 -38.66 34.87 -36.61
C THR A 11 -37.57 34.44 -35.61
N ALA A 12 -36.64 35.35 -35.35
CA ALA A 12 -35.97 35.41 -34.06
C ALA A 12 -37.00 35.71 -32.96
N ALA A 13 -36.61 35.38 -31.73
CA ALA A 13 -37.22 35.72 -30.44
C ALA A 13 -38.06 34.63 -29.76
N VAL A 14 -37.95 34.67 -28.42
CA VAL A 14 -38.78 34.00 -27.41
C VAL A 14 -38.28 32.59 -27.07
N THR A 15 -37.24 32.49 -26.23
CA THR A 15 -37.29 32.39 -24.75
C THR A 15 -37.86 31.09 -24.20
N ALA A 16 -37.06 30.55 -23.26
CA ALA A 16 -37.47 29.97 -22.00
C ALA A 16 -37.99 28.53 -21.97
N ALA A 17 -37.26 27.77 -21.16
CA ALA A 17 -37.75 26.88 -20.11
C ALA A 17 -38.39 25.55 -20.51
N GLY A 18 -37.95 24.52 -19.79
CA GLY A 18 -38.79 23.36 -19.50
C GLY A 18 -38.18 22.02 -19.89
N GLY A 19 -37.59 21.35 -18.89
CA GLY A 19 -37.94 19.99 -18.46
C GLY A 19 -37.88 18.82 -19.45
N ALA A 20 -37.03 17.84 -19.09
CA ALA A 20 -37.27 16.38 -19.03
C ALA A 20 -38.03 15.71 -20.20
N VAL A 21 -37.61 14.58 -20.76
CA VAL A 21 -37.46 13.26 -20.13
C VAL A 21 -36.79 12.28 -21.12
N ASP A 22 -36.25 11.22 -20.54
CA ASP A 22 -35.84 9.91 -21.09
C ASP A 22 -36.47 9.44 -22.41
N ALA A 23 -35.67 8.72 -23.21
CA ALA A 23 -35.76 7.25 -23.34
C ALA A 23 -35.12 6.75 -24.65
N GLY A 24 -34.40 5.62 -24.54
CA GLY A 24 -34.57 4.49 -25.46
C GLY A 24 -33.86 4.54 -26.82
N GLY A 25 -32.67 3.94 -26.85
CA GLY A 25 -32.50 2.61 -27.46
C GLY A 25 -32.32 2.45 -28.98
N VAL A 26 -31.45 1.48 -29.27
CA VAL A 26 -31.48 0.51 -30.39
C VAL A 26 -30.60 0.85 -31.63
N ASP A 27 -29.40 0.26 -31.62
CA ASP A 27 -28.62 -0.34 -32.73
C ASP A 27 -29.51 -1.09 -33.75
N PRO A 28 -29.13 -1.37 -35.03
CA PRO A 28 -27.87 -2.11 -35.33
C PRO A 28 -27.29 -1.99 -36.77
N ALA A 29 -26.26 -2.82 -36.98
CA ALA A 29 -25.81 -3.46 -38.24
C ALA A 29 -24.89 -2.63 -39.15
N ALA A 30 -23.91 -3.19 -39.86
CA ALA A 30 -23.23 -4.48 -39.95
C ALA A 30 -22.18 -4.31 -41.06
N GLY A 31 -21.14 -5.17 -41.14
CA GLY A 31 -20.42 -5.33 -42.41
C GLY A 31 -18.98 -5.84 -42.36
N THR A 32 -18.85 -7.17 -42.20
CA THR A 32 -18.02 -8.11 -43.02
C THR A 32 -16.49 -7.90 -43.13
N ALA A 33 -15.62 -8.81 -42.67
CA ALA A 33 -15.36 -10.23 -43.02
C ALA A 33 -14.29 -10.43 -44.11
N ALA A 34 -13.23 -11.16 -43.78
CA ALA A 34 -12.52 -12.09 -44.68
C ALA A 34 -11.70 -13.11 -43.87
N VAL A 35 -11.87 -14.38 -44.22
CA VAL A 35 -11.26 -15.62 -43.71
C VAL A 35 -10.32 -16.15 -44.79
N VAL A 36 -9.21 -16.81 -44.43
CA VAL A 36 -8.69 -18.00 -45.15
C VAL A 36 -7.97 -18.94 -44.17
N ASP A 37 -8.34 -20.22 -44.23
CA ASP A 37 -7.85 -21.42 -43.52
C ASP A 37 -6.49 -21.97 -43.98
N GLY A 38 -5.90 -22.89 -43.19
CA GLY A 38 -5.55 -24.21 -43.76
C GLY A 38 -4.26 -24.93 -43.34
N ALA A 39 -4.44 -25.98 -42.50
CA ALA A 39 -3.94 -27.38 -42.65
C ALA A 39 -2.46 -27.75 -42.34
N THR A 40 -2.18 -28.52 -41.26
CA THR A 40 -2.01 -30.02 -41.12
C THR A 40 -0.63 -30.62 -41.45
N GLY A 41 -0.08 -31.48 -40.56
CA GLY A 41 0.71 -32.66 -40.98
C GLY A 41 1.90 -33.14 -40.11
N THR A 42 1.69 -34.23 -39.35
CA THR A 42 2.52 -35.49 -39.22
C THR A 42 3.99 -35.55 -38.73
N GLY A 43 4.31 -36.59 -37.90
CA GLY A 43 5.64 -37.26 -37.79
C GLY A 43 6.04 -37.66 -36.36
N THR A 44 5.83 -38.90 -35.86
CA THR A 44 6.67 -40.14 -35.90
C THR A 44 7.81 -40.25 -34.87
N ALA A 45 7.94 -41.46 -34.30
CA ALA A 45 8.83 -41.93 -33.24
C ALA A 45 10.30 -42.17 -33.64
N GLY A 46 11.21 -42.26 -32.66
CA GLY A 46 12.57 -42.78 -32.80
C GLY A 46 13.34 -42.84 -31.47
N ASP A 47 13.73 -44.05 -31.05
CA ASP A 47 14.65 -44.36 -29.95
C ASP A 47 16.13 -44.30 -30.40
N ALA A 48 17.02 -43.99 -29.44
CA ALA A 48 18.26 -44.70 -29.10
C ALA A 48 19.61 -43.90 -29.03
N VAL A 49 20.37 -44.30 -27.99
CA VAL A 49 21.83 -44.25 -27.74
C VAL A 49 22.44 -43.00 -27.06
N GLY A 50 23.09 -43.24 -25.91
CA GLY A 50 23.66 -42.25 -25.00
C GLY A 50 25.19 -42.09 -25.03
N GLU A 51 25.70 -41.34 -24.04
CA GLU A 51 27.11 -41.03 -23.73
C GLU A 51 27.15 -40.37 -22.30
N PRO A 52 28.31 -40.22 -21.63
CA PRO A 52 28.77 -40.95 -20.44
C PRO A 52 28.41 -40.31 -19.08
N GLY A 53 28.40 -41.13 -18.02
CA GLY A 53 28.00 -40.73 -16.66
C GLY A 53 29.05 -39.91 -15.88
N PRO A 54 28.63 -38.90 -15.09
CA PRO A 54 29.49 -38.22 -14.12
C PRO A 54 29.55 -38.97 -12.79
N ALA A 55 30.73 -38.90 -12.15
CA ALA A 55 31.11 -39.54 -10.89
C ALA A 55 30.15 -39.27 -9.71
N PRO A 56 30.08 -40.17 -8.70
CA PRO A 56 29.14 -40.02 -7.58
C PRO A 56 29.49 -38.80 -6.73
N ALA A 57 28.52 -37.89 -6.60
CA ALA A 57 28.57 -36.79 -5.67
C ALA A 57 28.59 -37.33 -4.24
N GLN A 58 29.53 -36.83 -3.43
CA GLN A 58 29.58 -37.12 -2.01
C GLN A 58 28.35 -36.52 -1.32
N ASP A 59 27.54 -37.38 -0.70
CA ASP A 59 26.41 -37.01 0.15
C ASP A 59 26.90 -36.09 1.27
N ARG A 60 26.52 -34.82 1.20
CA ARG A 60 26.46 -33.95 2.38
C ARG A 60 25.19 -34.31 3.13
N PRO A 61 25.23 -34.58 4.45
CA PRO A 61 24.00 -34.80 5.20
C PRO A 61 23.17 -33.50 5.18
N ALA A 62 21.97 -33.59 4.62
CA ALA A 62 20.95 -32.59 4.78
C ALA A 62 20.67 -32.43 6.29
N GLN A 63 20.84 -31.21 6.80
CA GLN A 63 20.40 -30.91 8.15
C GLN A 63 18.88 -30.80 8.11
N ASP A 64 18.21 -31.81 8.67
CA ASP A 64 16.78 -31.79 8.97
C ASP A 64 16.52 -30.73 10.04
N THR A 65 16.28 -29.49 9.61
CA THR A 65 15.51 -28.54 10.42
C THR A 65 14.04 -28.94 10.29
N PRO A 66 13.30 -29.16 11.40
CA PRO A 66 11.89 -29.48 11.31
C PRO A 66 11.17 -28.36 10.55
N VAL A 67 10.58 -28.68 9.40
CA VAL A 67 9.72 -27.74 8.67
C VAL A 67 8.52 -27.46 9.56
N ARG A 68 8.49 -26.27 10.16
CA ARG A 68 7.30 -25.77 10.86
C ARG A 68 6.22 -25.52 9.82
N THR A 69 5.24 -26.41 9.73
CA THR A 69 4.11 -26.25 8.81
C THR A 69 3.35 -24.95 9.10
N GLY A 70 3.14 -24.11 8.08
CA GLY A 70 2.39 -22.86 8.20
C GLY A 70 3.23 -21.59 8.41
N CYS A 71 4.57 -21.70 8.38
CA CYS A 71 5.45 -20.55 8.29
C CYS A 71 5.41 -19.90 6.89
N ASP A 72 5.77 -18.62 6.88
CA ASP A 72 5.94 -17.80 5.69
C ASP A 72 6.99 -18.41 4.75
N GLU A 73 6.76 -18.33 3.43
CA GLU A 73 7.70 -18.75 2.40
C GLU A 73 8.51 -17.54 1.91
N PRO A 74 9.75 -17.34 2.38
CA PRO A 74 10.52 -16.13 2.06
C PRO A 74 10.75 -15.99 0.56
N LEU A 75 10.22 -14.92 -0.03
CA LEU A 75 10.58 -14.51 -1.38
C LEU A 75 11.93 -13.78 -1.33
N ALA A 76 12.99 -14.46 -1.76
CA ALA A 76 14.31 -13.86 -1.88
C ALA A 76 14.37 -12.87 -3.06
N GLY A 77 15.14 -11.79 -2.91
CA GLY A 77 15.29 -10.79 -3.97
C GLY A 77 16.44 -9.82 -3.75
N LEU A 78 16.56 -8.83 -4.64
CA LEU A 78 17.51 -7.74 -4.47
C LEU A 78 17.03 -6.75 -3.40
N PRO A 79 17.95 -6.10 -2.65
CA PRO A 79 17.60 -5.04 -1.73
C PRO A 79 16.79 -3.94 -2.43
N ARG A 80 15.69 -3.53 -1.81
CA ARG A 80 14.85 -2.43 -2.28
C ARG A 80 15.21 -1.18 -1.49
N PRO A 81 15.68 -0.09 -2.14
CA PRO A 81 15.93 1.15 -1.44
C PRO A 81 14.61 1.68 -0.86
N LEU A 82 14.63 2.04 0.41
CA LEU A 82 13.50 2.71 1.04
C LEU A 82 13.35 4.11 0.44
N ASP A 83 12.12 4.50 0.14
CA ASP A 83 11.79 5.75 -0.55
C ASP A 83 11.78 6.99 0.36
N VAL A 84 12.79 7.06 1.22
CA VAL A 84 13.10 8.22 2.06
C VAL A 84 14.46 8.74 1.70
N ALA A 85 14.67 10.05 1.90
CA ALA A 85 16.02 10.59 1.88
C ALA A 85 16.84 9.83 2.93
N GLY A 86 17.80 9.01 2.47
CA GLY A 86 18.57 8.13 3.35
C GLY A 86 19.24 8.90 4.50
N PRO A 87 19.71 8.20 5.56
CA PRO A 87 20.16 8.76 6.84
C PRO A 87 21.36 9.71 6.76
N GLY A 88 21.78 10.11 5.56
CA GLY A 88 22.83 11.09 5.29
C GLY A 88 22.73 12.27 6.25
N GLY A 89 23.74 12.37 7.11
CA GLY A 89 23.77 13.25 8.26
C GLY A 89 24.62 12.65 9.38
N PRO A 90 24.79 13.35 10.51
CA PRO A 90 25.62 12.91 11.63
C PRO A 90 24.93 11.90 12.58
N ALA A 91 23.67 11.54 12.31
CA ALA A 91 22.84 10.69 13.16
C ALA A 91 22.51 9.37 12.47
N ASP A 92 22.58 8.27 13.23
CA ASP A 92 22.41 6.89 12.77
C ASP A 92 21.51 6.05 13.69
N GLY A 93 20.97 6.63 14.77
CA GLY A 93 20.16 5.98 15.80
C GLY A 93 20.94 5.44 17.00
N ARG A 94 22.28 5.59 17.04
CA ARG A 94 23.11 4.97 18.09
C ARG A 94 22.76 5.46 19.49
N GLY A 95 22.71 4.51 20.42
CA GLY A 95 22.36 4.75 21.82
C GLY A 95 20.85 4.87 22.06
N VAL A 96 20.00 4.73 21.04
CA VAL A 96 18.54 4.73 21.18
C VAL A 96 18.01 3.30 21.20
N ARG A 97 17.18 2.98 22.19
CA ARG A 97 16.52 1.67 22.32
C ARG A 97 15.12 1.69 21.71
N VAL A 98 14.90 0.84 20.71
CA VAL A 98 13.62 0.69 20.01
C VAL A 98 13.08 -0.71 20.25
N THR A 99 11.81 -0.80 20.68
CA THR A 99 11.11 -2.09 20.77
C THR A 99 10.15 -2.24 19.61
N VAL A 100 10.27 -3.34 18.89
CA VAL A 100 9.40 -3.76 17.78
C VAL A 100 8.39 -4.75 18.34
N ILE A 101 7.14 -4.33 18.52
CA ILE A 101 6.04 -5.22 18.93
C ILE A 101 5.31 -5.68 17.68
N ASP A 102 5.51 -6.95 17.32
CA ASP A 102 5.11 -7.51 16.02
C ASP A 102 4.99 -9.05 16.10
N THR A 103 5.17 -9.77 15.00
CA THR A 103 5.16 -11.24 14.91
C THR A 103 6.44 -11.90 15.43
N GLY A 104 7.36 -11.15 16.02
CA GLY A 104 8.76 -11.55 16.25
C GLY A 104 9.66 -11.16 15.06
N ALA A 105 10.97 -11.03 15.29
CA ALA A 105 11.90 -10.54 14.28
C ALA A 105 13.26 -11.25 14.30
N ALA A 106 13.54 -12.00 13.24
CA ALA A 106 14.82 -12.65 12.96
C ALA A 106 15.65 -11.82 11.95
N ALA A 107 15.89 -10.54 12.27
CA ALA A 107 16.81 -9.68 11.52
C ALA A 107 18.18 -9.57 12.23
N PRO A 108 19.28 -9.31 11.49
CA PRO A 108 20.60 -9.14 12.08
C PRO A 108 20.61 -8.11 13.21
N GLY A 109 21.25 -8.45 14.33
CA GLY A 109 21.44 -7.53 15.47
C GLY A 109 20.20 -7.31 16.36
N VAL A 110 19.02 -7.83 15.99
CA VAL A 110 17.81 -7.73 16.82
C VAL A 110 17.87 -8.70 18.00
N THR A 111 17.55 -8.26 19.22
CA THR A 111 17.47 -9.14 20.42
C THR A 111 16.02 -9.45 20.80
N GLY A 112 15.79 -10.34 21.76
CA GLY A 112 14.44 -10.68 22.25
C GLY A 112 13.79 -11.82 21.48
N ASP A 113 12.50 -11.67 21.14
CA ASP A 113 11.67 -12.71 20.53
C ASP A 113 11.99 -12.89 19.03
N ARG A 114 13.14 -13.50 18.75
CA ARG A 114 13.63 -13.74 17.38
C ARG A 114 12.87 -14.91 16.72
N ASP A 115 11.91 -14.58 15.87
CA ASP A 115 11.10 -15.55 15.12
C ASP A 115 11.33 -15.40 13.62
N ASP A 116 11.53 -16.54 12.97
CA ASP A 116 11.77 -16.72 11.55
C ASP A 116 10.56 -17.28 10.80
N CYS A 117 9.51 -17.71 11.50
CA CYS A 117 8.31 -18.31 10.94
C CYS A 117 7.35 -17.28 10.34
N ARG A 118 7.26 -16.09 10.95
CA ARG A 118 6.47 -14.95 10.44
C ARG A 118 7.40 -13.78 10.15
N LEU A 119 7.59 -13.48 8.87
CA LEU A 119 8.59 -12.54 8.38
C LEU A 119 8.17 -11.07 8.53
N HIS A 120 6.91 -10.80 8.89
CA HIS A 120 6.39 -9.45 9.03
C HIS A 120 7.21 -8.59 10.01
N GLY A 121 7.42 -9.05 11.25
CA GLY A 121 8.24 -8.34 12.23
C GLY A 121 9.71 -8.25 11.85
N THR A 122 10.25 -9.25 11.14
CA THR A 122 11.59 -9.18 10.53
C THR A 122 11.67 -8.05 9.50
N ALA A 123 10.65 -7.89 8.66
CA ALA A 123 10.57 -6.82 7.68
C ALA A 123 10.41 -5.44 8.34
N VAL A 124 9.58 -5.32 9.37
CA VAL A 124 9.41 -4.09 10.17
C VAL A 124 10.73 -3.67 10.83
N ALA A 125 11.42 -4.60 11.50
CA ALA A 125 12.73 -4.34 12.09
C ALA A 125 13.79 -3.95 11.04
N GLY A 126 13.74 -4.55 9.85
CA GLY A 126 14.59 -4.20 8.71
C GLY A 126 14.38 -2.75 8.23
N VAL A 127 13.13 -2.27 8.22
CA VAL A 127 12.83 -0.86 7.88
C VAL A 127 13.42 0.08 8.94
N VAL A 128 13.27 -0.22 10.23
CA VAL A 128 13.91 0.58 11.30
C VAL A 128 15.42 0.61 11.11
N SER A 129 16.04 -0.54 10.87
CA SER A 129 17.50 -0.66 10.66
C SER A 129 17.98 0.07 9.40
N THR A 130 17.14 0.22 8.38
CA THR A 130 17.48 0.97 7.16
C THR A 130 17.51 2.48 7.44
N VAL A 131 16.61 2.98 8.27
CA VAL A 131 16.54 4.41 8.62
C VAL A 131 17.51 4.78 9.73
N ALA A 132 17.65 3.92 10.74
CA ALA A 132 18.44 4.14 11.95
C ALA A 132 19.32 2.91 12.26
N PRO A 133 20.39 2.65 11.47
CA PRO A 133 21.20 1.43 11.55
C PRO A 133 21.96 1.25 12.88
N GLY A 134 22.16 2.31 13.66
CA GLY A 134 22.79 2.27 14.98
C GLY A 134 21.81 2.04 16.14
N ALA A 135 20.50 2.04 15.90
CA ALA A 135 19.51 1.83 16.95
C ALA A 135 19.57 0.40 17.52
N ALA A 136 19.44 0.27 18.84
CA ALA A 136 19.37 -1.03 19.49
C ALA A 136 17.93 -1.56 19.44
N LEU A 137 17.71 -2.63 18.68
CA LEU A 137 16.38 -3.18 18.44
C LEU A 137 16.10 -4.39 19.34
N THR A 138 14.99 -4.35 20.08
CA THR A 138 14.43 -5.51 20.79
C THR A 138 13.11 -5.90 20.15
N SER A 139 12.98 -7.17 19.79
CA SER A 139 11.72 -7.74 19.32
C SER A 139 10.89 -8.26 20.48
N ARG A 140 9.61 -7.93 20.45
CA ARG A 140 8.58 -8.51 21.32
C ARG A 140 7.46 -9.05 20.45
N ARG A 141 7.12 -10.31 20.66
CA ARG A 141 6.03 -10.94 19.93
C ARG A 141 4.70 -10.58 20.55
N HIS A 142 3.75 -10.15 19.72
CA HIS A 142 2.33 -10.12 20.08
C HIS A 142 1.68 -11.46 19.77
N GLY A 143 0.91 -12.00 20.72
CA GLY A 143 0.27 -13.32 20.56
C GLY A 143 1.23 -14.51 20.77
N PRO A 144 0.70 -15.74 20.72
CA PRO A 144 1.46 -16.93 21.06
C PRO A 144 2.41 -17.36 19.92
N PRO A 145 3.45 -18.16 20.21
CA PRO A 145 4.45 -18.58 19.20
C PRO A 145 3.89 -19.35 18.00
N ASP A 146 2.77 -20.06 18.18
CA ASP A 146 2.06 -20.81 17.13
C ASP A 146 1.08 -19.95 16.32
N ALA A 147 0.75 -18.75 16.81
CA ALA A 147 -0.04 -17.76 16.08
C ALA A 147 0.47 -16.31 16.33
N PRO A 148 1.70 -15.98 15.87
CA PRO A 148 2.23 -14.64 16.07
C PRO A 148 1.37 -13.59 15.36
N GLY A 149 1.11 -12.47 16.05
CA GLY A 149 0.31 -11.35 15.55
C GLY A 149 -1.20 -11.48 15.81
N SER A 150 -1.70 -12.61 16.31
CA SER A 150 -3.16 -12.85 16.50
C SER A 150 -3.63 -12.85 17.96
N GLY A 151 -2.92 -12.15 18.85
CA GLY A 151 -3.28 -12.04 20.27
C GLY A 151 -4.40 -11.04 20.55
N PRO A 152 -5.11 -11.16 21.69
CA PRO A 152 -6.10 -10.17 22.14
C PRO A 152 -5.46 -8.82 22.48
N VAL A 153 -6.25 -7.75 22.50
CA VAL A 153 -5.80 -6.39 22.83
C VAL A 153 -5.14 -6.31 24.22
N THR A 154 -5.57 -7.15 25.17
CA THR A 154 -4.96 -7.25 26.51
C THR A 154 -3.51 -7.74 26.47
N ASP A 155 -3.16 -8.61 25.52
CA ASP A 155 -1.79 -9.09 25.34
C ASP A 155 -0.91 -7.98 24.75
N LEU A 156 -1.46 -7.17 23.85
CA LEU A 156 -0.79 -5.99 23.31
C LEU A 156 -0.49 -5.00 24.44
N ALA A 157 -1.46 -4.73 25.30
CA ALA A 157 -1.31 -3.85 26.47
C ALA A 157 -0.21 -4.34 27.43
N ALA A 158 -0.20 -5.64 27.74
CA ALA A 158 0.85 -6.25 28.56
C ALA A 158 2.24 -6.15 27.90
N THR A 159 2.30 -6.33 26.58
CA THR A 159 3.55 -6.26 25.82
C THR A 159 4.10 -4.83 25.74
N ILE A 160 3.23 -3.82 25.61
CA ILE A 160 3.61 -2.40 25.71
C ILE A 160 4.18 -2.11 27.09
N SER A 161 3.48 -2.51 28.16
CA SER A 161 3.95 -2.28 29.54
C SER A 161 5.31 -2.95 29.79
N ARG A 162 5.50 -4.17 29.28
CA ARG A 162 6.78 -4.88 29.34
C ARG A 162 7.89 -4.15 28.58
N ALA A 163 7.60 -3.62 27.39
CA ALA A 163 8.58 -2.85 26.62
C ALA A 163 9.03 -1.59 27.38
N VAL A 164 8.11 -0.93 28.09
CA VAL A 164 8.43 0.19 28.99
C VAL A 164 9.35 -0.25 30.12
N ASP A 165 9.04 -1.37 30.78
CA ASP A 165 9.86 -1.91 31.89
C ASP A 165 11.27 -2.33 31.43
N GLU A 166 11.40 -2.75 30.17
CA GLU A 166 12.68 -3.06 29.52
C GLU A 166 13.44 -1.81 29.06
N GLY A 167 12.89 -0.62 29.32
CA GLY A 167 13.53 0.65 29.07
C GLY A 167 13.49 1.09 27.61
N ALA A 168 12.48 0.65 26.83
CA ALA A 168 12.25 1.17 25.48
C ALA A 168 12.19 2.70 25.50
N GLN A 169 12.81 3.35 24.52
CA GLN A 169 12.66 4.79 24.30
C GLN A 169 11.62 5.07 23.22
N ILE A 170 11.47 4.13 22.29
CA ILE A 170 10.49 4.19 21.21
C ILE A 170 9.89 2.78 21.05
N ILE A 171 8.58 2.69 20.92
CA ILE A 171 7.86 1.45 20.62
C ILE A 171 7.22 1.62 19.24
N THR A 172 7.42 0.66 18.34
CA THR A 172 6.69 0.60 17.07
C THR A 172 5.66 -0.52 17.10
N LEU A 173 4.44 -0.17 16.69
CA LEU A 173 3.28 -1.06 16.62
C LEU A 173 2.81 -1.13 15.16
N SER A 174 2.98 -2.29 14.53
CA SER A 174 2.56 -2.53 13.15
C SER A 174 1.22 -3.32 13.06
N LEU A 175 0.66 -3.63 14.23
CA LEU A 175 -0.53 -4.42 14.45
C LEU A 175 -1.74 -3.52 14.65
N ILE A 176 -2.89 -4.00 14.22
CA ILE A 176 -4.17 -3.32 14.42
C ILE A 176 -5.18 -4.25 15.06
N ALA A 177 -6.09 -3.70 15.84
CA ALA A 177 -7.29 -4.39 16.29
C ALA A 177 -8.52 -3.63 15.79
N CYS A 178 -9.47 -4.37 15.21
CA CYS A 178 -10.71 -3.81 14.74
C CYS A 178 -11.74 -3.81 15.87
N THR A 179 -12.25 -2.64 16.22
CA THR A 179 -13.48 -2.56 17.00
C THR A 179 -14.67 -2.73 16.06
N GLY A 180 -15.80 -3.25 16.57
CA GLY A 180 -17.04 -3.38 15.77
C GLY A 180 -17.52 -2.02 15.20
N PRO A 181 -18.53 -2.03 14.30
CA PRO A 181 -19.00 -0.81 13.64
C PRO A 181 -19.53 0.23 14.65
N GLY A 182 -19.01 1.45 14.59
CA GLY A 182 -19.34 2.58 15.48
C GLY A 182 -18.11 3.42 15.83
N PRO A 183 -18.25 4.61 16.45
CA PRO A 183 -17.10 5.26 17.09
C PRO A 183 -16.50 4.27 18.08
N ALA A 184 -15.19 4.04 18.00
CA ALA A 184 -14.50 2.99 18.73
C ALA A 184 -15.08 2.88 20.16
N PRO A 185 -15.77 1.77 20.53
CA PRO A 185 -16.07 1.52 21.94
C PRO A 185 -14.75 1.75 22.68
N GLY A 186 -14.79 2.65 23.67
CA GLY A 186 -13.59 3.24 24.25
C GLY A 186 -12.50 2.20 24.47
N ALA A 187 -11.24 2.59 24.24
CA ALA A 187 -10.10 1.68 24.31
C ALA A 187 -10.26 0.69 25.46
N ASP A 188 -9.95 -0.58 25.19
CA ASP A 188 -9.76 -1.58 26.24
C ASP A 188 -8.97 -0.91 27.38
N PRO A 189 -9.50 -0.87 28.63
CA PRO A 189 -8.85 -0.15 29.72
C PRO A 189 -7.38 -0.52 29.88
N ALA A 190 -7.02 -1.79 29.67
CA ALA A 190 -5.63 -2.21 29.76
C ALA A 190 -4.77 -1.54 28.67
N LEU A 191 -5.27 -1.41 27.44
CA LEU A 191 -4.57 -0.74 26.35
C LEU A 191 -4.41 0.76 26.63
N ARG A 192 -5.46 1.43 27.11
CA ARG A 192 -5.39 2.83 27.55
C ARG A 192 -4.32 3.02 28.61
N ASP A 193 -4.39 2.22 29.68
CA ASP A 193 -3.47 2.31 30.82
C ASP A 193 -2.02 2.06 30.39
N ALA A 194 -1.79 1.10 29.49
CA ALA A 194 -0.45 0.81 28.95
C ALA A 194 0.11 1.96 28.11
N LEU A 195 -0.72 2.61 27.27
CA LEU A 195 -0.31 3.76 26.46
C LEU A 195 -0.05 5.00 27.34
N GLN A 196 -0.92 5.26 28.32
CA GLN A 196 -0.70 6.32 29.31
C GLN A 196 0.57 6.08 30.13
N ARG A 197 0.85 4.83 30.52
CA ARG A 197 2.11 4.45 31.18
C ARG A 197 3.32 4.71 30.29
N ALA A 198 3.26 4.35 29.00
CA ALA A 198 4.33 4.62 28.05
C ALA A 198 4.61 6.13 27.93
N ALA A 199 3.55 6.95 27.81
CA ALA A 199 3.67 8.40 27.78
C ALA A 199 4.28 8.96 29.08
N ALA A 200 3.83 8.50 30.25
CA ALA A 200 4.36 8.90 31.55
C ALA A 200 5.84 8.51 31.75
N ALA A 201 6.28 7.44 31.10
CA ALA A 201 7.67 6.97 31.10
C ALA A 201 8.53 7.60 29.98
N ASP A 202 8.03 8.62 29.27
CA ASP A 202 8.70 9.28 28.15
C ASP A 202 9.05 8.34 26.99
N VAL A 203 8.19 7.33 26.75
CA VAL A 203 8.32 6.38 25.64
C VAL A 203 7.43 6.84 24.49
N LEU A 204 8.03 7.11 23.34
CA LEU A 204 7.27 7.44 22.13
C LEU A 204 6.66 6.17 21.53
N VAL A 205 5.35 6.13 21.35
CA VAL A 205 4.66 5.04 20.66
C VAL A 205 4.30 5.46 19.24
N VAL A 206 4.66 4.65 18.25
CA VAL A 206 4.39 4.88 16.83
C VAL A 206 3.58 3.73 16.28
N ALA A 207 2.37 3.99 15.78
CA ALA A 207 1.44 2.97 15.31
C ALA A 207 1.10 3.10 13.82
N ALA A 208 0.92 1.96 13.14
CA ALA A 208 0.40 1.92 11.79
C ALA A 208 -1.08 2.31 11.73
N ALA A 209 -1.49 3.12 10.75
CA ALA A 209 -2.87 3.57 10.59
C ALA A 209 -3.87 2.46 10.20
N GLY A 210 -3.37 1.30 9.76
CA GLY A 210 -4.16 0.21 9.19
C GLY A 210 -4.31 0.30 7.67
N ASN A 211 -4.79 -0.78 7.06
CA ASN A 211 -4.97 -0.91 5.62
C ASN A 211 -6.43 -1.21 5.27
N THR A 212 -6.84 -0.79 4.07
CA THR A 212 -8.18 -1.06 3.53
C THR A 212 -8.47 -2.55 3.49
N GLY A 213 -9.69 -2.94 3.87
CA GLY A 213 -10.16 -4.32 3.89
C GLY A 213 -9.74 -5.11 5.15
N GLN A 214 -8.95 -4.55 6.06
CA GLN A 214 -8.58 -5.25 7.29
C GLN A 214 -9.68 -5.20 8.36
N CYS A 215 -10.36 -4.06 8.48
CA CYS A 215 -11.50 -3.91 9.39
C CYS A 215 -12.83 -3.88 8.63
N PRO A 216 -13.93 -4.37 9.23
CA PRO A 216 -15.25 -4.29 8.61
C PRO A 216 -15.60 -2.85 8.22
N GLY A 217 -15.82 -2.62 6.94
CA GLY A 217 -16.15 -1.29 6.40
C GLY A 217 -15.05 -0.24 6.62
N ASP A 218 -13.78 -0.66 6.73
CA ASP A 218 -12.64 0.22 6.97
C ASP A 218 -12.79 1.08 8.24
N ALA A 219 -13.45 0.50 9.25
CA ALA A 219 -13.61 1.13 10.56
C ALA A 219 -12.23 1.50 11.15
N PRO A 220 -12.12 2.64 11.85
CA PRO A 220 -10.86 3.09 12.44
C PRO A 220 -10.30 2.04 13.42
N PRO A 221 -9.07 1.54 13.22
CA PRO A 221 -8.49 0.53 14.08
C PRO A 221 -7.85 1.11 15.35
N VAL A 222 -7.82 0.33 16.44
CA VAL A 222 -7.06 0.66 17.65
C VAL A 222 -5.69 -0.04 17.65
N PRO A 223 -4.64 0.55 18.26
CA PRO A 223 -4.62 1.83 18.97
C PRO A 223 -4.60 3.07 18.06
N ALA A 224 -4.39 2.91 16.75
CA ALA A 224 -4.12 4.02 15.82
C ALA A 224 -5.17 5.13 15.82
N SER A 225 -6.44 4.80 16.05
CA SER A 225 -7.55 5.76 16.07
C SER A 225 -7.93 6.26 17.47
N LEU A 226 -7.16 5.92 18.51
CA LEU A 226 -7.43 6.39 19.86
C LEU A 226 -7.16 7.89 19.97
N PRO A 227 -8.04 8.65 20.66
CA PRO A 227 -7.82 10.07 20.88
C PRO A 227 -6.62 10.30 21.82
N ASP A 228 -6.02 11.49 21.75
CA ASP A 228 -4.88 11.87 22.59
C ASP A 228 -5.15 11.71 24.10
N ASP A 229 -6.39 11.89 24.58
CA ASP A 229 -6.75 11.69 25.99
C ASP A 229 -6.58 10.21 26.44
N ASP A 230 -6.81 9.27 25.53
CA ASP A 230 -6.66 7.82 25.77
C ASP A 230 -5.24 7.32 25.44
N ALA A 231 -4.56 7.95 24.49
CA ALA A 231 -3.22 7.57 24.02
C ALA A 231 -2.30 8.79 23.86
N PRO A 232 -1.91 9.46 24.96
CA PRO A 232 -1.18 10.72 24.87
C PRO A 232 0.12 10.61 24.08
N GLY A 233 0.25 11.39 23.01
CA GLY A 233 1.48 11.45 22.23
C GLY A 233 1.73 10.23 21.33
N LEU A 234 0.73 9.37 21.12
CA LEU A 234 0.74 8.38 20.06
C LEU A 234 0.99 9.08 18.71
N VAL A 235 1.81 8.45 17.86
CA VAL A 235 2.03 8.90 16.48
C VAL A 235 1.46 7.87 15.53
N THR A 236 0.39 8.24 14.84
CA THR A 236 -0.26 7.34 13.88
C THR A 236 0.22 7.61 12.46
N VAL A 237 0.63 6.54 11.77
CA VAL A 237 1.36 6.62 10.50
C VAL A 237 0.60 5.96 9.36
N GLY A 238 0.20 6.78 8.38
CA GLY A 238 -0.32 6.33 7.10
C GLY A 238 0.81 6.02 6.09
N ALA A 239 0.46 5.37 4.99
CA ALA A 239 1.39 5.04 3.92
C ALA A 239 1.18 5.94 2.70
N VAL A 240 2.27 6.41 2.08
CA VAL A 240 2.22 7.03 0.75
C VAL A 240 2.54 6.03 -0.35
N GLU A 241 2.07 6.34 -1.56
CA GLU A 241 2.53 5.68 -2.78
C GLU A 241 4.05 5.81 -2.97
N PRO A 242 4.73 4.89 -3.68
CA PRO A 242 6.16 5.05 -3.97
C PRO A 242 6.41 6.19 -4.98
N ARG A 243 7.45 6.99 -4.74
CA ARG A 243 7.97 8.06 -5.63
C ARG A 243 8.40 7.50 -6.98
N VAL A 244 9.05 6.34 -6.98
CA VAL A 244 9.53 5.68 -8.20
C VAL A 244 8.48 4.68 -8.67
N ARG A 245 7.63 5.09 -9.61
CA ARG A 245 6.75 4.18 -10.36
C ARG A 245 7.50 3.67 -11.59
N HIS A 246 7.82 2.37 -11.64
CA HIS A 246 8.41 1.76 -12.83
C HIS A 246 7.49 2.00 -14.05
N GLY A 247 8.03 2.64 -15.10
CA GLY A 247 7.37 2.75 -16.41
C GLY A 247 6.34 3.87 -16.59
N ARG A 248 6.20 4.82 -15.66
CA ARG A 248 5.41 6.05 -15.88
C ARG A 248 6.31 7.28 -15.78
N GLY A 249 5.98 8.34 -16.53
CA GLY A 249 6.77 9.58 -16.59
C GLY A 249 6.98 10.23 -15.21
N ARG A 250 7.79 11.29 -15.16
CA ARG A 250 8.06 12.02 -13.90
C ARG A 250 6.76 12.60 -13.35
N ASP A 251 6.19 11.92 -12.36
CA ASP A 251 5.16 12.46 -11.50
C ASP A 251 5.86 13.22 -10.37
N LEU A 252 5.65 14.54 -10.34
CA LEU A 252 6.29 15.43 -9.35
C LEU A 252 5.65 15.29 -7.96
N ASP A 253 4.45 14.72 -7.90
CA ASP A 253 3.68 14.49 -6.69
C ASP A 253 3.81 13.05 -6.18
N ALA A 254 4.52 12.19 -6.92
CA ALA A 254 4.80 10.83 -6.48
C ALA A 254 5.42 10.83 -5.08
N GLY A 255 4.94 9.94 -4.22
CA GLY A 255 5.36 9.90 -2.81
C GLY A 255 4.73 10.96 -1.92
N ARG A 256 3.70 11.67 -2.38
CA ARG A 256 2.97 12.68 -1.59
C ARG A 256 1.49 12.37 -1.43
N HIS A 257 0.99 11.34 -2.11
CA HIS A 257 -0.39 10.89 -1.98
C HIS A 257 -0.48 9.61 -1.14
N PRO A 258 -1.55 9.44 -0.33
CA PRO A 258 -1.80 8.19 0.36
C PRO A 258 -1.80 7.03 -0.63
N ALA A 259 -1.16 5.93 -0.24
CA ALA A 259 -1.25 4.71 -1.02
C ALA A 259 -2.70 4.22 -1.03
N PRO A 260 -3.18 3.58 -2.12
CA PRO A 260 -4.57 3.11 -2.21
C PRO A 260 -4.99 2.14 -1.10
N TYR A 261 -4.02 1.42 -0.52
CA TYR A 261 -4.25 0.50 0.59
C TYR A 261 -4.23 1.18 1.96
N SER A 262 -3.75 2.42 2.09
CA SER A 262 -3.61 3.11 3.38
C SER A 262 -4.98 3.57 3.85
N LEU A 263 -5.36 3.25 5.09
CA LEU A 263 -6.45 3.97 5.73
C LEU A 263 -6.07 5.44 5.90
N THR A 264 -7.03 6.31 5.68
CA THR A 264 -6.91 7.76 5.88
C THR A 264 -8.01 8.22 6.82
N GLY A 265 -7.71 9.16 7.69
CA GLY A 265 -8.69 9.70 8.63
C GLY A 265 -8.10 10.81 9.48
N ALA A 266 -8.94 11.45 10.29
CA ALA A 266 -8.53 12.51 11.20
C ALA A 266 -7.52 12.04 12.26
N TRP A 267 -7.44 10.74 12.50
CA TRP A 267 -6.50 10.12 13.45
C TRP A 267 -5.09 9.88 12.86
N VAL A 268 -4.86 10.14 11.57
CA VAL A 268 -3.54 9.95 10.96
C VAL A 268 -2.73 11.24 11.09
N ASP A 269 -1.61 11.17 11.83
CA ASP A 269 -0.77 12.34 12.11
C ASP A 269 0.21 12.65 10.98
N VAL A 270 0.80 11.60 10.41
CA VAL A 270 1.89 11.69 9.43
C VAL A 270 1.85 10.49 8.49
N TYR A 271 2.47 10.62 7.33
CA TYR A 271 2.62 9.57 6.36
C TYR A 271 4.09 9.23 6.14
N ALA A 272 4.37 8.02 5.70
CA ALA A 272 5.70 7.59 5.27
C ALA A 272 5.59 6.54 4.16
N PRO A 273 6.67 6.25 3.42
CA PRO A 273 6.64 5.17 2.43
C PRO A 273 6.30 3.82 3.08
N GLY A 274 5.25 3.17 2.58
CA GLY A 274 4.77 1.87 3.08
C GLY A 274 5.25 0.65 2.28
N GLY A 275 6.07 0.84 1.25
CA GLY A 275 6.65 -0.23 0.45
C GLY A 275 6.42 -0.11 -1.06
N PRO A 276 6.91 -1.08 -1.85
CA PRO A 276 7.47 -2.36 -1.39
C PRO A 276 8.83 -2.22 -0.71
N VAL A 277 9.03 -2.91 0.43
CA VAL A 277 10.29 -2.93 1.19
C VAL A 277 11.03 -4.27 1.09
N SER A 278 12.27 -4.30 1.56
CA SER A 278 13.07 -5.53 1.74
C SER A 278 13.70 -5.54 3.12
N ALA A 279 14.02 -6.72 3.64
CA ALA A 279 14.75 -6.87 4.90
C ALA A 279 15.80 -7.98 4.83
N LEU A 280 16.78 -7.90 5.73
CA LEU A 280 17.70 -8.99 5.98
C LEU A 280 17.08 -9.96 6.98
N HIS A 281 17.13 -11.24 6.64
CA HIS A 281 16.57 -12.33 7.42
C HIS A 281 17.66 -13.33 7.81
N ASP A 282 17.87 -13.52 9.10
CA ASP A 282 18.77 -14.53 9.65
C ASP A 282 18.08 -15.90 9.60
N VAL A 283 18.45 -16.70 8.60
CA VAL A 283 17.93 -18.06 8.44
C VAL A 283 18.69 -19.01 9.35
N PRO A 284 18.03 -19.80 10.22
CA PRO A 284 18.71 -20.80 11.04
C PRO A 284 19.56 -21.76 10.20
N GLY A 285 20.79 -22.01 10.66
CA GLY A 285 21.73 -22.90 9.96
C GLY A 285 22.43 -22.27 8.74
N ARG A 286 22.18 -21.00 8.41
CA ARG A 286 22.97 -20.25 7.42
C ARG A 286 23.93 -19.29 8.10
N ALA A 287 25.10 -19.12 7.49
CA ALA A 287 26.12 -18.19 7.96
C ALA A 287 25.79 -16.73 7.63
N GLU A 288 25.15 -16.51 6.48
CA GLU A 288 24.83 -15.17 5.97
C GLU A 288 23.31 -14.95 5.94
N PRO A 289 22.84 -13.73 6.27
CA PRO A 289 21.43 -13.39 6.14
C PRO A 289 20.99 -13.37 4.68
N VAL A 290 19.71 -13.61 4.45
CA VAL A 290 19.08 -13.55 3.12
C VAL A 290 18.27 -12.27 3.00
N VAL A 291 18.32 -11.62 1.85
CA VAL A 291 17.43 -10.51 1.54
C VAL A 291 16.06 -11.06 1.16
N VAL A 292 15.06 -10.76 1.97
CA VAL A 292 13.66 -11.10 1.72
C VAL A 292 12.90 -9.86 1.24
N VAL A 293 12.04 -10.04 0.25
CA VAL A 293 11.26 -8.95 -0.37
C VAL A 293 9.74 -9.15 -0.24
N GLY A 294 9.30 -10.27 0.36
CA GLY A 294 7.90 -10.60 0.53
C GLY A 294 7.66 -12.03 1.02
N ASP A 295 6.38 -12.35 1.21
CA ASP A 295 5.84 -13.70 1.41
C ASP A 295 4.36 -13.79 1.01
N PRO A 296 4.00 -14.58 -0.01
CA PRO A 296 4.67 -14.57 -1.31
C PRO A 296 4.55 -13.20 -2.00
N HIS A 297 3.77 -12.26 -1.44
CA HIS A 297 3.55 -10.93 -1.96
C HIS A 297 4.57 -9.92 -1.40
N PRO A 298 4.89 -8.84 -2.14
CA PRO A 298 5.81 -7.82 -1.66
C PRO A 298 5.36 -7.18 -0.34
N PHE A 299 6.30 -6.95 0.57
CA PHE A 299 6.04 -6.26 1.84
C PHE A 299 5.59 -4.82 1.60
N THR A 300 4.28 -4.59 1.68
CA THR A 300 3.62 -3.31 1.43
C THR A 300 2.51 -3.09 2.45
N GLY A 301 2.43 -1.91 3.07
CA GLY A 301 1.42 -1.59 4.08
C GLY A 301 1.82 -0.45 5.00
N THR A 302 0.85 0.08 5.75
CA THR A 302 1.10 1.06 6.83
C THR A 302 2.01 0.51 7.93
N SER A 303 1.99 -0.82 8.11
CA SER A 303 2.92 -1.59 8.96
C SER A 303 4.40 -1.34 8.63
N PHE A 304 4.74 -1.01 7.38
CA PHE A 304 6.10 -0.67 6.97
C PHE A 304 6.35 0.85 6.90
N ALA A 305 5.30 1.67 6.94
CA ALA A 305 5.41 3.13 7.05
C ALA A 305 5.74 3.55 8.50
N ALA A 306 5.07 2.95 9.50
CA ALA A 306 5.33 3.20 10.92
C ALA A 306 6.82 3.05 11.34
N PRO A 307 7.56 2.00 10.93
CA PRO A 307 8.98 1.88 11.26
C PRO A 307 9.87 2.94 10.59
N VAL A 308 9.44 3.60 9.50
CA VAL A 308 10.17 4.74 8.93
C VAL A 308 10.15 5.93 9.89
N VAL A 309 8.98 6.25 10.44
CA VAL A 309 8.81 7.32 11.44
C VAL A 309 9.52 6.94 12.74
N THR A 310 9.47 5.66 13.14
CA THR A 310 10.19 5.12 14.30
C THR A 310 11.70 5.31 14.16
N GLY A 311 12.28 4.92 13.01
CA GLY A 311 13.70 5.15 12.74
C GLY A 311 14.06 6.64 12.75
N THR A 312 13.22 7.48 12.15
CA THR A 312 13.42 8.94 12.17
C THR A 312 13.41 9.50 13.60
N ALA A 313 12.50 9.05 14.45
CA ALA A 313 12.45 9.41 15.86
C ALA A 313 13.73 8.99 16.60
N ALA A 314 14.31 7.83 16.26
CA ALA A 314 15.59 7.39 16.81
C ALA A 314 16.75 8.30 16.38
N LEU A 315 16.78 8.75 15.12
CA LEU A 315 17.76 9.74 14.67
C LEU A 315 17.65 11.05 15.47
N VAL A 316 16.43 11.54 15.69
CA VAL A 316 16.16 12.76 16.48
C VAL A 316 16.60 12.57 17.94
N ARG A 317 16.25 11.45 18.59
CA ARG A 317 16.63 11.16 19.98
C ARG A 317 18.14 11.01 20.17
N GLN A 318 18.88 10.55 19.16
CA GLN A 318 20.35 10.57 19.23
C GLN A 318 20.90 12.00 19.32
N VAL A 319 20.33 12.93 18.54
CA VAL A 319 20.78 14.34 18.50
C VAL A 319 20.32 15.09 19.75
N LEU A 320 19.10 14.84 20.22
CA LEU A 320 18.48 15.43 21.40
C LEU A 320 18.10 14.34 22.42
N PRO A 321 19.07 13.77 23.16
CA PRO A 321 18.83 12.63 24.06
C PRO A 321 17.96 12.94 25.28
N ARG A 322 17.74 14.22 25.58
CA ARG A 322 16.84 14.69 26.64
C ARG A 322 15.49 15.19 26.12
N ALA A 323 15.24 15.13 24.81
CA ALA A 323 13.95 15.52 24.27
C ALA A 323 12.86 14.51 24.65
N THR A 324 11.77 15.02 25.19
CA THR A 324 10.62 14.20 25.58
C THR A 324 9.88 13.67 24.36
N ALA A 325 9.09 12.60 24.52
CA ALA A 325 8.25 12.04 23.46
C ALA A 325 7.36 13.10 22.77
N PRO A 326 6.68 14.02 23.50
CA PRO A 326 5.96 15.14 22.88
C PRO A 326 6.85 16.08 22.06
N GLN A 327 8.07 16.37 22.52
CA GLN A 327 9.02 17.21 21.79
C GLN A 327 9.50 16.51 20.51
N VAL A 328 9.81 15.22 20.57
CA VAL A 328 10.17 14.41 19.40
C VAL A 328 9.00 14.35 18.41
N ARG A 329 7.77 14.08 18.88
CA ARG A 329 6.56 14.13 18.06
C ARG A 329 6.42 15.48 17.35
N ARG A 330 6.59 16.59 18.06
CA ARG A 330 6.54 17.93 17.46
C ARG A 330 7.61 18.17 16.39
N ILE A 331 8.84 17.67 16.58
CA ILE A 331 9.89 17.75 15.54
C ILE A 331 9.46 16.95 14.30
N LEU A 332 9.00 15.71 14.48
CA LEU A 332 8.58 14.85 13.36
C LEU A 332 7.46 15.49 12.54
N LEU A 333 6.41 15.98 13.21
CA LEU A 333 5.26 16.59 12.54
C LEU A 333 5.61 17.96 11.94
N GLY A 334 6.34 18.80 12.67
CA GLY A 334 6.71 20.15 12.24
C GLY A 334 7.74 20.21 11.10
N THR A 335 8.44 19.11 10.82
CA THR A 335 9.44 19.02 9.74
C THR A 335 9.00 18.16 8.55
N SER A 336 7.81 17.56 8.64
CA SER A 336 7.18 16.81 7.56
C SER A 336 6.91 17.68 6.32
N SER A 337 6.59 17.05 5.18
CA SER A 337 6.18 17.79 3.99
C SER A 337 4.90 18.61 4.24
N PRO A 338 4.67 19.69 3.48
CA PRO A 338 3.44 20.46 3.64
C PRO A 338 2.16 19.61 3.45
N PRO A 339 1.03 20.05 4.04
CA PRO A 339 -0.29 19.43 3.84
C PRO A 339 -0.69 19.35 2.35
N PRO A 340 -1.69 18.51 1.98
CA PRO A 340 -2.66 17.84 2.86
C PRO A 340 -2.18 16.52 3.49
N TYR A 341 -1.11 15.92 2.99
CA TYR A 341 -0.57 14.66 3.51
C TYR A 341 0.88 14.86 3.97
N PRO A 342 1.11 15.15 5.27
CA PRO A 342 2.44 15.41 5.79
C PRO A 342 3.28 14.13 5.75
N VAL A 343 4.29 14.09 4.89
CA VAL A 343 5.21 12.95 4.77
C VAL A 343 6.46 13.21 5.60
N VAL A 344 6.86 12.26 6.44
CA VAL A 344 8.07 12.38 7.26
C VAL A 344 9.32 12.59 6.39
N ASP A 345 10.20 13.49 6.81
CA ASP A 345 11.49 13.74 6.17
C ASP A 345 12.60 13.55 7.21
N PRO A 346 13.33 12.41 7.17
CA PRO A 346 14.35 12.12 8.17
C PRO A 346 15.46 13.16 8.26
N ARG A 347 15.85 13.76 7.11
CA ARG A 347 16.92 14.76 7.08
C ARG A 347 16.46 16.06 7.71
N ARG A 348 15.28 16.55 7.34
CA ARG A 348 14.73 17.78 7.95
C ARG A 348 14.51 17.64 9.46
N ALA A 349 14.08 16.46 9.90
CA ALA A 349 13.93 16.19 11.33
C ALA A 349 15.27 16.24 12.08
N VAL A 350 16.33 15.65 11.51
CA VAL A 350 17.69 15.71 12.08
C VAL A 350 18.27 17.12 12.04
N ASP A 351 18.10 17.86 10.94
CA ASP A 351 18.58 19.24 10.81
C ASP A 351 17.91 20.17 11.84
N GLU A 352 16.61 20.01 12.05
CA GLU A 352 15.89 20.75 13.09
C GLU A 352 16.40 20.38 14.49
N ALA A 353 16.64 19.10 14.76
CA ALA A 353 17.18 18.64 16.03
C ALA A 353 18.59 19.21 16.30
N LEU A 354 19.45 19.26 15.27
CA LEU A 354 20.78 19.86 15.36
C LEU A 354 20.69 21.36 15.66
N ALA A 355 19.82 22.08 14.94
CA ALA A 355 19.63 23.50 15.15
C ALA A 355 19.10 23.83 16.56
N LEU A 356 18.20 23.00 17.09
CA LEU A 356 17.70 23.12 18.47
C LEU A 356 18.81 22.81 19.50
N ARG A 357 19.60 21.77 19.28
CA ARG A 357 20.74 21.41 20.14
C ARG A 357 21.78 22.54 20.20
N ASP A 358 22.14 23.11 19.05
CA ASP A 358 23.13 24.18 18.98
C ASP A 358 22.61 25.46 19.66
N ALA A 359 21.31 25.74 19.55
CA ALA A 359 20.65 26.84 20.27
C ALA A 359 20.60 26.62 21.80
N LEU A 360 20.44 25.37 22.25
CA LEU A 360 20.50 25.01 23.67
C LEU A 360 21.91 25.20 24.24
N TRP A 361 22.95 24.79 23.51
CA TRP A 361 24.35 24.93 23.94
C TRP A 361 24.77 26.40 24.13
N ALA A 362 24.14 27.32 23.41
CA ALA A 362 24.44 28.75 23.49
C ALA A 362 23.86 29.45 24.74
N ARG A 363 23.12 28.76 25.63
CA ARG A 363 22.44 29.37 26.79
C ARG A 363 22.82 28.69 28.14
N PRO A 364 22.87 29.45 29.27
CA PRO A 364 23.20 28.97 30.63
C PRO A 364 22.13 28.00 31.22
N PRO A 365 22.36 27.36 32.40
CA PRO A 365 21.78 26.05 32.72
C PRO A 365 20.35 26.16 33.26
N GLU A 366 19.39 26.33 32.36
CA GLU A 366 18.00 25.94 32.61
C GLU A 366 17.89 24.40 32.50
N ASP A 367 16.80 23.82 33.02
CA ASP A 367 16.45 22.44 32.68
C ASP A 367 16.38 22.31 31.15
N PRO A 368 17.20 21.44 30.53
CA PRO A 368 17.22 21.28 29.08
C PRO A 368 15.86 20.94 28.46
N VAL A 369 14.98 20.28 29.22
CA VAL A 369 13.62 19.96 28.75
C VAL A 369 12.80 21.24 28.59
N ASP A 370 12.75 22.09 29.63
CA ASP A 370 12.00 23.36 29.61
C ASP A 370 12.59 24.35 28.60
N ALA A 371 13.93 24.41 28.52
CA ALA A 371 14.61 25.25 27.56
C ALA A 371 14.27 24.85 26.11
N LEU A 372 14.22 23.53 25.83
CA LEU A 372 13.83 23.01 24.53
C LEU A 372 12.37 23.35 24.22
N THR A 373 11.45 23.18 25.19
CA THR A 373 10.05 23.57 25.04
C THR A 373 9.92 25.04 24.65
N ARG A 374 10.56 25.95 25.40
CA ARG A 374 10.54 27.39 25.11
C ARG A 374 11.11 27.73 23.73
N LEU A 375 12.20 27.10 23.33
CA LEU A 375 12.84 27.34 22.02
C LEU A 375 11.90 26.95 20.87
N MET A 376 11.28 25.78 20.97
CA MET A 376 10.34 25.33 19.96
C MET A 376 9.10 26.24 19.92
N ASP A 377 8.56 26.69 21.07
CA ASP A 377 7.44 27.64 21.12
C ASP A 377 7.81 29.02 20.52
N GLN A 378 9.05 29.46 20.68
CA GLN A 378 9.56 30.67 20.03
C GLN A 378 9.61 30.49 18.51
N ARG A 379 10.11 29.35 18.03
CA ARG A 379 10.17 29.03 16.60
C ARG A 379 8.80 28.88 15.97
N ASP A 380 7.85 28.24 16.64
CA ASP A 380 6.48 28.08 16.12
C ASP A 380 5.80 29.45 15.98
N ARG A 381 5.99 30.35 16.96
CA ARG A 381 5.54 31.75 16.85
C ARG A 381 6.18 32.49 15.68
N GLN A 382 7.49 32.33 15.47
CA GLN A 382 8.20 32.94 14.34
C GLN A 382 7.71 32.39 12.99
N ARG A 383 7.48 31.09 12.88
CA ARG A 383 6.90 30.45 11.68
C ARG A 383 5.51 31.00 11.39
N PHE A 384 4.66 31.11 12.42
CA PHE A 384 3.32 31.67 12.28
C PHE A 384 3.36 33.15 11.84
N GLN A 385 4.24 33.95 12.43
CA GLN A 385 4.44 35.35 12.04
C GLN A 385 4.97 35.49 10.62
N ALA A 386 5.91 34.64 10.20
CA ALA A 386 6.45 34.59 8.84
C ALA A 386 5.37 34.19 7.82
N ALA A 387 4.52 33.21 8.15
CA ALA A 387 3.38 32.82 7.32
C ALA A 387 2.33 33.93 7.21
N GLY A 388 2.14 34.72 8.27
CA GLY A 388 1.26 35.90 8.28
C GLY A 388 1.84 37.14 7.58
N THR A 389 3.14 37.14 7.25
CA THR A 389 3.83 38.24 6.55
C THR A 389 4.16 37.89 5.10
N LEU A 390 3.38 37.00 4.47
CA LEU A 390 3.36 36.92 3.01
C LEU A 390 3.08 38.33 2.46
N PRO A 391 3.94 38.89 1.58
CA PRO A 391 3.64 40.17 0.97
C PRO A 391 2.30 40.06 0.27
N ALA A 392 1.37 40.95 0.64
CA ALA A 392 0.14 41.15 -0.11
C ALA A 392 0.51 41.34 -1.58
N ALA A 393 0.01 40.42 -2.42
CA ALA A 393 0.20 40.39 -3.86
C ALA A 393 1.67 40.24 -4.32
N VAL A 394 2.07 38.99 -4.57
CA VAL A 394 2.72 38.76 -5.86
C VAL A 394 1.61 38.97 -6.88
N ASP A 395 1.65 40.09 -7.59
CA ASP A 395 0.92 40.25 -8.86
C ASP A 395 1.43 39.14 -9.78
N VAL A 396 0.86 37.94 -9.65
CA VAL A 396 0.90 36.96 -10.72
C VAL A 396 0.15 37.67 -11.84
N PRO A 397 0.80 38.06 -12.96
CA PRO A 397 0.05 38.59 -14.07
C PRO A 397 -0.92 37.48 -14.44
N VAL A 398 -2.20 37.69 -14.13
CA VAL A 398 -3.28 36.86 -14.63
C VAL A 398 -3.05 36.87 -16.13
N ARG A 399 -2.55 35.75 -16.65
CA ARG A 399 -2.48 35.53 -18.08
C ARG A 399 -3.95 35.53 -18.46
N ARG A 400 -4.47 36.70 -18.84
CA ARG A 400 -5.84 36.86 -19.32
C ARG A 400 -6.01 35.74 -20.31
N GLU A 401 -6.88 34.80 -19.97
CA GLU A 401 -7.27 33.73 -20.86
C GLU A 401 -7.57 34.40 -22.19
N ARG A 402 -6.70 34.14 -23.18
CA ARG A 402 -6.85 34.72 -24.50
C ARG A 402 -8.18 34.15 -24.97
N ARG A 403 -9.25 34.96 -24.93
CA ARG A 403 -10.58 34.61 -25.45
C ARG A 403 -10.32 33.89 -26.77
N ARG A 404 -10.49 32.57 -26.82
CA ARG A 404 -10.28 31.81 -28.03
C ARG A 404 -11.38 32.25 -28.98
N ASP A 405 -10.98 33.00 -30.01
CA ASP A 405 -11.91 33.47 -31.03
C ASP A 405 -12.29 32.27 -31.91
N TYR A 406 -13.41 31.63 -31.59
CA TYR A 406 -13.90 30.45 -32.30
C TYR A 406 -14.46 30.78 -33.70
N ARG A 407 -14.49 32.06 -34.11
CA ARG A 407 -14.97 32.46 -35.44
C ARG A 407 -14.22 31.76 -36.56
N ILE A 408 -12.90 31.66 -36.45
CA ILE A 408 -12.05 31.03 -37.49
C ILE A 408 -12.34 29.53 -37.61
N PRO A 409 -12.28 28.70 -36.55
CA PRO A 409 -12.59 27.27 -36.67
C PRO A 409 -14.04 27.00 -37.06
N VAL A 410 -15.00 27.84 -36.66
CA VAL A 410 -16.41 27.70 -37.08
C VAL A 410 -16.58 28.00 -38.57
N VAL A 411 -15.97 29.07 -39.09
CA VAL A 411 -16.01 29.39 -40.53
C VAL A 411 -15.35 28.30 -41.36
N LEU A 412 -14.19 27.79 -40.93
CA LEU A 412 -13.51 26.68 -41.60
C LEU A 412 -14.39 25.41 -41.61
N SER A 413 -15.03 25.09 -40.50
CA SER A 413 -15.95 23.94 -40.42
C SER A 413 -17.15 24.10 -41.37
N ALA A 414 -17.73 25.31 -41.44
CA ALA A 414 -18.83 25.61 -42.35
C ALA A 414 -18.43 25.50 -43.83
N LEU A 415 -17.21 25.93 -44.19
CA LEU A 415 -16.67 25.79 -45.54
C LEU A 415 -16.46 24.34 -45.94
N VAL A 416 -15.97 23.50 -45.02
CA VAL A 416 -15.83 22.05 -45.26
C VAL A 416 -17.18 21.41 -45.52
N VAL A 417 -18.19 21.69 -44.68
CA VAL A 417 -19.55 21.18 -44.86
C VAL A 417 -20.14 21.63 -46.20
N ALA A 418 -19.98 22.90 -46.56
CA ALA A 418 -20.44 23.42 -47.85
C ALA A 418 -19.77 22.71 -49.04
N GLY A 419 -18.46 22.44 -48.93
CA GLY A 419 -17.71 21.68 -49.94
C GLY A 419 -18.21 20.25 -50.11
N VAL A 420 -18.51 19.56 -49.00
CA VAL A 420 -19.09 18.20 -49.02
C VAL A 420 -20.47 18.21 -49.67
N CYS A 421 -21.35 19.14 -49.30
CA CYS A 421 -22.67 19.29 -49.89
C CYS A 421 -22.62 19.61 -51.39
N ALA A 422 -21.73 20.49 -51.83
CA ALA A 422 -21.53 20.78 -53.25
C ALA A 422 -21.04 19.54 -54.01
N GLY A 423 -20.14 18.76 -53.40
CA GLY A 423 -19.64 17.50 -53.93
C GLY A 423 -20.73 16.46 -54.14
N THR A 424 -21.61 16.25 -53.15
CA THR A 424 -22.71 15.29 -53.22
C THR A 424 -23.75 15.69 -54.27
N VAL A 425 -24.12 16.97 -54.35
CA VAL A 425 -25.05 17.49 -55.37
C VAL A 425 -24.48 17.31 -56.78
N ARG A 426 -23.18 17.59 -56.98
CA ARG A 426 -22.53 17.38 -58.28
C ARG A 426 -22.59 15.90 -58.68
N ARG A 427 -22.29 15.00 -57.73
CA ARG A 427 -22.33 13.53 -57.95
C ARG A 427 -23.75 13.04 -58.29
N ALA A 428 -24.77 13.57 -57.61
CA ALA A 428 -26.16 13.25 -57.88
C ALA A 428 -26.61 13.72 -59.27
N ARG A 429 -26.15 14.89 -59.73
CA ARG A 429 -26.46 15.39 -61.09
C ARG A 429 -25.78 14.57 -62.20
N SER A 430 -24.59 14.03 -61.95
CA SER A 430 -23.91 13.16 -62.91
C SER A 430 -24.61 11.80 -63.10
N ALA A 431 -25.31 11.30 -62.09
CA ALA A 431 -25.98 9.99 -62.12
C ALA A 431 -27.30 9.96 -62.92
N VAL A 432 -27.86 11.12 -63.28
CA VAL A 432 -29.20 11.23 -63.92
C VAL A 432 -29.15 11.20 -65.46
N SER A 433 -27.96 11.03 -66.06
CA SER A 433 -27.78 11.14 -67.53
C SER A 433 -27.46 9.82 -68.26
N SER A 434 -27.88 8.66 -67.73
CA SER A 434 -27.81 7.40 -68.48
C SER A 434 -29.14 6.62 -68.37
N PRO A 435 -29.94 6.52 -69.45
CA PRO A 435 -31.23 5.82 -69.42
C PRO A 435 -31.06 4.29 -69.58
N PRO A 436 -31.95 3.47 -68.99
CA PRO A 436 -31.93 2.01 -69.12
C PRO A 436 -32.77 1.53 -70.31
N SER A 437 -32.24 0.60 -71.09
CA SER A 437 -32.96 -0.13 -72.13
C SER A 437 -33.29 -1.57 -71.70
N GLY A 438 -34.59 -1.85 -71.52
CA GLY A 438 -35.27 -3.02 -72.10
C GLY A 438 -35.33 -4.38 -71.34
N ARG A 439 -36.54 -4.68 -70.82
CA ARG A 439 -37.40 -5.91 -70.97
C ARG A 439 -36.83 -7.30 -70.59
N THR A 440 -37.53 -8.33 -70.07
CA THR A 440 -38.92 -8.74 -69.70
C THR A 440 -38.73 -10.14 -69.05
N ALA A 441 -39.45 -10.62 -68.01
CA ALA A 441 -40.77 -11.29 -68.02
C ALA A 441 -40.94 -12.03 -66.65
N MET A 442 -42.08 -11.91 -65.95
CA MET A 442 -43.08 -12.97 -65.56
C MET A 442 -42.51 -14.34 -65.08
N THR A 443 -42.97 -15.00 -63.99
CA THR A 443 -44.36 -15.35 -63.62
C THR A 443 -44.46 -15.93 -62.17
N LEU A 444 -45.69 -15.92 -61.64
CA LEU A 444 -46.26 -16.52 -60.40
C LEU A 444 -46.02 -18.02 -60.14
N HIS A 445 -46.08 -18.44 -58.85
CA HIS A 445 -46.94 -19.48 -58.22
C HIS A 445 -46.46 -19.65 -56.75
N GLY A 446 -47.22 -19.91 -55.68
CA GLY A 446 -48.57 -20.41 -55.45
C GLY A 446 -48.51 -21.41 -54.26
N THR A 447 -49.19 -21.08 -53.14
CA THR A 447 -49.90 -21.93 -52.13
C THR A 447 -49.48 -23.43 -51.95
N SER A 448 -49.44 -24.11 -50.80
CA SER A 448 -50.33 -24.12 -49.61
C SER A 448 -49.89 -25.26 -48.65
N VAL A 449 -50.05 -25.05 -47.33
CA VAL A 449 -50.63 -25.93 -46.28
C VAL A 449 -50.14 -27.38 -46.06
N GLY A 450 -49.86 -27.75 -44.80
CA GLY A 450 -49.85 -29.15 -44.36
C GLY A 450 -49.31 -29.45 -42.95
N SER A 451 -50.10 -29.13 -41.92
CA SER A 451 -50.36 -29.75 -40.60
C SER A 451 -49.39 -30.73 -39.87
N PRO A 452 -49.56 -30.89 -38.53
CA PRO A 452 -48.54 -31.31 -37.56
C PRO A 452 -48.77 -32.71 -36.94
N SER A 453 -47.81 -33.24 -36.17
CA SER A 453 -48.05 -34.04 -34.93
C SER A 453 -46.77 -34.56 -34.21
N PRO A 454 -46.86 -35.00 -32.93
CA PRO A 454 -45.80 -34.96 -31.90
C PRO A 454 -45.46 -36.33 -31.25
N SER A 455 -44.53 -36.37 -30.28
CA SER A 455 -44.42 -37.32 -29.12
C SER A 455 -43.10 -37.05 -28.36
N ALA A 456 -43.09 -36.75 -27.04
CA ALA A 456 -43.12 -37.64 -25.84
C ALA A 456 -41.80 -38.45 -25.65
N ALA A 457 -41.22 -38.75 -24.48
CA ALA A 457 -41.34 -38.38 -23.06
C ALA A 457 -40.21 -39.13 -22.27
N SER A 458 -39.95 -38.72 -21.00
CA SER A 458 -39.40 -39.51 -19.85
C SER A 458 -37.91 -39.93 -19.86
N SER A 459 -37.17 -40.17 -18.75
CA SER A 459 -37.24 -39.86 -17.29
C SER A 459 -36.02 -40.46 -16.56
N SER A 460 -35.80 -40.03 -15.29
CA SER A 460 -35.07 -40.68 -14.16
C SER A 460 -33.52 -40.60 -14.19
N ALA A 461 -32.71 -40.27 -13.16
CA ALA A 461 -32.73 -40.15 -11.68
C ALA A 461 -31.63 -41.06 -11.07
N ASP A 462 -30.61 -40.50 -10.39
CA ASP A 462 -29.97 -41.06 -9.16
C ASP A 462 -28.91 -40.12 -8.55
N PRO A 463 -28.82 -39.96 -7.20
CA PRO A 463 -27.65 -39.41 -6.52
C PRO A 463 -27.15 -40.29 -5.33
N ALA A 464 -25.83 -40.48 -5.20
CA ALA A 464 -25.22 -41.18 -4.06
C ALA A 464 -24.39 -40.25 -3.16
N ARG A 465 -24.70 -40.30 -1.85
CA ARG A 465 -23.89 -39.80 -0.71
C ARG A 465 -22.93 -40.89 -0.24
N ASN A 466 -21.80 -40.52 0.37
CA ASN A 466 -21.24 -41.32 1.47
C ASN A 466 -20.48 -40.49 2.51
N ARG A 467 -20.64 -40.86 3.78
CA ARG A 467 -20.03 -40.25 4.98
C ARG A 467 -19.50 -41.38 5.88
N THR A 468 -18.53 -41.01 6.72
CA THR A 468 -18.10 -41.54 8.04
C THR A 468 -16.94 -42.55 8.18
N PRO A 469 -16.19 -42.49 9.32
CA PRO A 469 -14.81 -42.97 9.49
C PRO A 469 -14.66 -44.11 10.53
N ALA A 470 -13.44 -44.63 10.66
CA ALA A 470 -12.95 -45.52 11.72
C ALA A 470 -11.41 -45.35 11.79
N SER A 471 -10.63 -45.65 12.84
CA SER A 471 -10.78 -45.88 14.28
C SER A 471 -9.35 -45.94 14.84
N LEU A 472 -9.22 -45.72 16.16
CA LEU A 472 -8.04 -45.77 17.03
C LEU A 472 -7.01 -46.89 16.78
N THR A 473 -5.72 -46.60 17.05
CA THR A 473 -4.82 -47.55 17.73
C THR A 473 -3.76 -46.83 18.57
N THR A 474 -3.60 -47.31 19.80
CA THR A 474 -2.67 -46.94 20.87
C THR A 474 -1.35 -47.70 20.76
N TYR A 475 -0.21 -47.07 21.11
CA TYR A 475 0.95 -47.79 21.65
C TYR A 475 1.83 -46.88 22.54
N SER A 476 2.33 -47.46 23.63
CA SER A 476 3.02 -46.82 24.77
C SER A 476 4.54 -47.08 24.73
N PRO A 477 5.36 -46.49 25.63
CA PRO A 477 6.77 -46.19 25.41
C PRO A 477 7.73 -47.32 25.83
N ARG A 478 8.96 -47.28 25.30
CA ARG A 478 10.12 -47.98 25.87
C ARG A 478 11.16 -46.99 26.36
N SER A 479 11.41 -47.07 27.65
CA SER A 479 12.55 -46.54 28.38
C SER A 479 13.81 -47.38 28.12
N VAL A 480 14.96 -46.73 27.96
CA VAL A 480 16.29 -47.30 28.22
C VAL A 480 17.09 -46.24 28.99
N THR A 481 17.68 -46.69 30.08
CA THR A 481 18.44 -45.94 31.08
C THR A 481 19.96 -45.95 30.79
N SER A 482 20.61 -44.84 31.19
CA SER A 482 21.94 -44.74 31.81
C SER A 482 23.23 -45.09 31.04
N ALA A 483 24.07 -44.08 30.81
CA ALA A 483 25.51 -44.07 31.20
C ALA A 483 26.08 -42.63 31.12
N ALA A 484 27.14 -42.38 31.90
CA ALA A 484 27.58 -41.07 32.39
C ALA A 484 28.91 -40.53 31.77
N ASP A 485 29.06 -39.19 31.84
CA ASP A 485 30.29 -38.40 32.16
C ASP A 485 31.49 -38.30 31.14
N PRO A 486 32.50 -37.41 31.30
CA PRO A 486 32.59 -36.06 30.70
C PRO A 486 33.95 -35.77 30.00
N ARG A 487 34.24 -34.45 29.77
CA ARG A 487 35.46 -33.77 29.23
C ARG A 487 35.26 -33.35 27.76
N GLY A 488 35.43 -32.10 27.30
CA GLY A 488 36.15 -30.93 27.80
C GLY A 488 37.30 -30.61 26.85
N VAL A 489 37.17 -29.61 25.97
CA VAL A 489 38.32 -28.92 25.31
C VAL A 489 37.93 -27.48 24.95
N ARG A 490 38.72 -26.54 25.48
CA ARG A 490 38.85 -25.16 25.03
C ARG A 490 39.71 -25.10 23.77
N ARG A 491 39.37 -24.22 22.83
CA ARG A 491 40.27 -23.16 22.33
C ARG A 491 39.48 -22.08 21.63
#